data_AF-A0A0K8WMJ2-F1
#
_entry.id   AF-A0A0K8WMJ2-F1
#
_cell.length_a   1.000
_cell.length_b   1.000
_cell.length_c   1.000
_cell.angle_alpha   90.00
_cell.angle_beta   90.00
_cell.angle_gamma   90.00
#
_symmetry.space_group_name_H-M   'P 1'
#
loop_
_entity.id
_entity.type
_entity.pdbx_description
1 polymer ?
#
loop_
_entity_poly.entity_id
_entity_poly.type
_entity_poly.pdbx_seq_one_letter_code
_entity_poly.pdbx_strand_id
1 'polypeptide(L)'
;MRISTIFSDATSSSSVTVTTVLAALSILSVSNGSVARSGSPQFAGRYFDINDDVTVNVNAENTRPIVGILTQEVSNFVRRHYPDKDYNSYIAASYVKFIEGAGGRVVPIWIDRERKYYEDIMSKINGVLMPGGATYFNQSHGYADAGHHLYDIAIKMNERGIYMPIWG
;
A
#
# COMPACT_ATOMS: atom_id res chain seq x y z
N MET A 1 -40.50 -5.44 -44.44
CA MET A 1 -41.03 -5.93 -43.16
C MET A 1 -40.99 -7.46 -43.21
N ARG A 2 -39.98 -8.10 -42.61
CA ARG A 2 -39.86 -9.57 -42.51
C ARG A 2 -39.89 -9.95 -41.03
N ILE A 3 -40.70 -10.96 -40.73
CA ILE A 3 -41.13 -11.41 -39.40
C ILE A 3 -40.22 -12.57 -38.94
N SER A 4 -39.53 -12.30 -37.82
CA SER A 4 -39.11 -13.07 -36.64
C SER A 4 -39.29 -14.61 -36.49
N THR A 5 -38.29 -15.19 -35.77
CA THR A 5 -38.31 -16.32 -34.77
C THR A 5 -38.42 -17.76 -35.34
N ILE A 6 -37.78 -18.85 -34.84
CA ILE A 6 -37.64 -19.45 -33.49
C ILE A 6 -36.52 -20.54 -33.43
N PHE A 7 -35.83 -20.62 -32.27
CA PHE A 7 -35.13 -21.70 -31.51
C PHE A 7 -34.97 -23.13 -32.12
N SER A 8 -33.76 -23.73 -32.10
CA SER A 8 -33.15 -24.63 -31.07
C SER A 8 -33.92 -25.94 -30.83
N ASP A 9 -33.32 -27.12 -30.96
CA ASP A 9 -32.46 -27.77 -29.96
C ASP A 9 -31.98 -29.18 -30.41
N ALA A 10 -30.97 -29.67 -29.69
CA ALA A 10 -30.19 -30.89 -29.89
C ALA A 10 -30.95 -32.23 -29.78
N THR A 11 -30.37 -33.33 -30.31
CA THR A 11 -29.83 -34.46 -29.51
C THR A 11 -29.42 -35.70 -30.33
N SER A 12 -28.33 -36.36 -29.86
CA SER A 12 -28.11 -37.82 -29.75
C SER A 12 -27.66 -38.67 -30.96
N SER A 13 -26.36 -39.07 -31.01
CA SER A 13 -25.86 -40.38 -30.50
C SER A 13 -24.51 -40.86 -31.11
N SER A 14 -23.58 -41.21 -30.20
CA SER A 14 -22.70 -42.40 -30.14
C SER A 14 -21.61 -42.74 -31.20
N SER A 15 -20.33 -42.64 -30.81
CA SER A 15 -19.30 -43.72 -30.87
C SER A 15 -18.02 -43.27 -30.11
N VAL A 16 -17.69 -43.82 -28.94
CA VAL A 16 -16.76 -44.94 -28.64
C VAL A 16 -15.32 -44.74 -29.16
N THR A 17 -14.39 -44.33 -28.30
CA THR A 17 -13.20 -45.10 -27.89
C THR A 17 -12.33 -44.31 -26.90
N VAL A 18 -12.09 -44.92 -25.73
CA VAL A 18 -11.15 -44.49 -24.70
C VAL A 18 -9.79 -45.13 -25.00
N THR A 19 -8.70 -44.37 -25.03
CA THR A 19 -7.34 -44.92 -24.90
C THR A 19 -6.46 -43.95 -24.12
N THR A 20 -5.99 -44.46 -22.99
CA THR A 20 -5.03 -43.92 -22.02
C THR A 20 -3.60 -43.91 -22.60
N VAL A 21 -2.73 -43.03 -22.10
CA VAL A 21 -1.55 -43.35 -21.25
C VAL A 21 -0.64 -42.13 -21.09
N LEU A 22 -0.17 -42.00 -19.85
CA LEU A 22 0.62 -40.98 -19.20
C LEU A 22 2.15 -41.20 -19.41
N ALA A 23 2.90 -40.09 -19.34
CA ALA A 23 4.31 -39.96 -18.94
C ALA A 23 5.46 -40.24 -19.96
N ALA A 24 6.32 -39.22 -20.11
CA ALA A 24 7.78 -39.37 -20.04
C ALA A 24 8.43 -38.06 -19.58
N LEU A 25 8.92 -38.04 -18.34
CA LEU A 25 9.86 -37.06 -17.79
C LEU A 25 11.20 -37.23 -18.52
N SER A 26 11.70 -36.21 -19.22
CA SER A 26 13.08 -36.20 -19.72
C SER A 26 13.99 -35.49 -18.73
N ILE A 27 14.73 -36.29 -17.96
CA ILE A 27 15.91 -35.87 -17.20
C ILE A 27 17.03 -35.61 -18.21
N LEU A 28 17.55 -34.37 -18.26
CA LEU A 28 18.87 -34.10 -18.81
C LEU A 28 19.74 -33.51 -17.69
N SER A 29 20.72 -34.30 -17.26
CA SER A 29 21.74 -33.89 -16.31
C SER A 29 23.06 -33.59 -17.04
N VAL A 30 23.65 -32.48 -16.63
CA VAL A 30 25.08 -32.09 -16.68
C VAL A 30 25.64 -31.65 -18.03
N SER A 31 25.84 -30.34 -18.14
CA SER A 31 27.19 -29.83 -18.39
C SER A 31 27.51 -28.76 -17.35
N ASN A 32 28.60 -28.98 -16.62
CA ASN A 32 29.23 -27.97 -15.76
C ASN A 32 29.73 -26.83 -16.65
N GLY A 33 28.86 -25.84 -16.88
CA GLY A 33 29.26 -24.52 -17.33
C GLY A 33 29.34 -23.62 -16.11
N SER A 34 30.55 -23.30 -15.67
CA SER A 34 30.81 -22.28 -14.66
C SER A 34 30.05 -21.01 -15.04
N VAL A 35 29.00 -20.66 -14.28
CA VAL A 35 28.39 -19.33 -14.40
C VAL A 35 29.47 -18.36 -13.99
N ALA A 36 30.05 -17.68 -14.98
CA ALA A 36 30.95 -16.58 -14.77
C ALA A 36 30.24 -15.58 -13.86
N ARG A 37 30.75 -15.44 -12.64
CA ARG A 37 30.32 -14.45 -11.67
C ARG A 37 30.68 -13.08 -12.26
N SER A 38 29.77 -12.55 -13.08
CA SER A 38 29.83 -11.17 -13.54
C SER A 38 29.84 -10.29 -12.29
N GLY A 39 30.95 -9.59 -12.10
CA GLY A 39 31.23 -8.82 -10.89
C GLY A 39 30.08 -7.90 -10.56
N SER A 40 29.50 -8.11 -9.37
CA SER A 40 28.68 -7.10 -8.71
C SER A 40 29.53 -5.83 -8.59
N PRO A 41 29.08 -4.66 -9.08
CA PRO A 41 29.72 -3.42 -8.69
C PRO A 41 29.64 -3.37 -7.16
N GLN A 42 30.78 -3.40 -6.49
CA GLN A 42 30.81 -3.12 -5.07
C GLN A 42 30.36 -1.67 -4.91
N PHE A 43 29.09 -1.47 -4.55
CA PHE A 43 28.56 -0.19 -4.10
C PHE A 43 29.20 0.13 -2.74
N ALA A 44 30.47 0.51 -2.78
CA ALA A 44 31.21 0.97 -1.62
C ALA A 44 30.51 2.24 -1.09
N GLY A 45 29.86 2.10 0.07
CA GLY A 45 29.29 3.22 0.83
C GLY A 45 27.79 3.18 1.10
N ARG A 46 27.03 2.18 0.63
CA ARG A 46 25.63 2.00 1.05
C ARG A 46 25.52 0.97 2.16
N TYR A 47 24.80 1.32 3.23
CA TYR A 47 24.28 0.32 4.17
C TYR A 47 23.39 -0.63 3.37
N PHE A 48 23.82 -1.87 3.23
CA PHE A 48 23.11 -2.92 2.51
C PHE A 48 22.24 -3.68 3.52
N ASP A 49 20.92 -3.54 3.39
CA ASP A 49 19.95 -4.33 4.16
C ASP A 49 19.75 -5.67 3.43
N ILE A 50 19.73 -6.79 4.16
CA ILE A 50 19.46 -8.11 3.57
C ILE A 50 18.07 -8.14 2.90
N ASN A 51 17.13 -7.35 3.38
CA ASN A 51 15.80 -7.22 2.78
C ASN A 51 15.83 -6.48 1.43
N ASP A 52 16.92 -5.81 1.06
CA ASP A 52 17.09 -5.21 -0.27
C ASP A 52 17.61 -6.22 -1.31
N ASP A 53 18.03 -7.42 -0.87
CA ASP A 53 18.51 -8.47 -1.75
C ASP A 53 17.34 -9.10 -2.52
N VAL A 54 17.43 -9.14 -3.86
CA VAL A 54 16.41 -9.74 -4.75
C VAL A 54 16.21 -11.24 -4.53
N THR A 55 17.15 -11.92 -3.88
CA THR A 55 17.02 -13.33 -3.50
C THR A 55 16.18 -13.54 -2.24
N VAL A 56 16.06 -12.51 -1.40
CA VAL A 56 15.27 -12.51 -0.15
C VAL A 56 13.93 -11.81 -0.40
N ASN A 57 13.95 -10.63 -1.01
CA ASN A 57 12.78 -9.82 -1.35
C ASN A 57 12.24 -10.17 -2.74
N VAL A 58 11.65 -11.36 -2.83
CA VAL A 58 11.12 -11.94 -4.06
C VAL A 58 9.94 -11.16 -4.65
N ASN A 59 9.26 -10.34 -3.85
CA ASN A 59 8.12 -9.53 -4.26
C ASN A 59 8.50 -8.06 -4.58
N ALA A 60 9.79 -7.69 -4.51
CA ALA A 60 10.27 -6.32 -4.68
C ALA A 60 9.56 -5.30 -3.75
N GLU A 61 9.35 -5.69 -2.49
CA GLU A 61 8.72 -4.91 -1.43
C GLU A 61 9.54 -3.68 -1.07
N ASN A 62 8.86 -2.62 -0.62
CA ASN A 62 9.53 -1.43 -0.10
C ASN A 62 10.00 -1.66 1.34
N THR A 63 11.31 -1.86 1.51
CA THR A 63 11.99 -2.09 2.79
C THR A 63 12.13 -0.85 3.66
N ARG A 64 11.81 0.34 3.14
CA ARG A 64 11.97 1.63 3.82
C ARG A 64 10.66 2.41 3.77
N PRO A 65 9.56 1.89 4.34
CA PRO A 65 8.26 2.53 4.21
C PRO A 65 8.23 3.92 4.87
N ILE A 66 7.49 4.84 4.25
CA ILE A 66 7.11 6.14 4.81
C ILE A 66 5.62 6.09 5.11
N VAL A 67 5.24 6.25 6.37
CA VAL A 67 3.86 6.27 6.82
C VAL A 67 3.46 7.69 7.16
N GLY A 68 2.36 8.15 6.57
CA GLY A 68 1.78 9.44 6.92
C GLY A 68 0.94 9.32 8.20
N ILE A 69 1.11 10.22 9.16
CA ILE A 69 0.26 10.29 10.35
C ILE A 69 -0.61 11.54 10.27
N LEU A 70 -1.93 11.36 10.32
CA LEU A 70 -2.87 12.47 10.28
C LEU A 70 -2.80 13.31 11.57
N THR A 71 -2.54 14.61 11.41
CA THR A 71 -2.56 15.59 12.51
C THR A 71 -3.98 15.83 13.00
N GLN A 72 -4.14 16.29 14.24
CA GLN A 72 -5.43 16.60 14.87
C GLN A 72 -5.46 18.05 15.35
N GLU A 73 -6.65 18.62 15.52
CA GLU A 73 -6.84 19.94 16.11
C GLU A 73 -6.23 20.00 17.51
N VAL A 74 -5.68 21.15 17.88
CA VAL A 74 -5.10 21.34 19.21
C VAL A 74 -6.21 21.41 20.26
N SER A 75 -6.30 20.39 21.10
CA SER A 75 -7.23 20.37 22.22
C SER A 75 -6.85 21.40 23.29
N ASN A 76 -7.82 21.78 24.12
CA ASN A 76 -7.59 22.67 25.28
C ASN A 76 -6.52 22.11 26.23
N PHE A 77 -6.41 20.78 26.36
CA PHE A 77 -5.39 20.13 27.19
C PHE A 77 -3.99 20.38 26.66
N VAL A 78 -3.79 20.24 25.34
CA VAL A 78 -2.50 20.50 24.70
C VAL A 78 -2.17 21.99 24.77
N ARG A 79 -3.14 22.87 24.46
CA ARG A 79 -2.94 24.32 24.48
C ARG A 79 -2.46 24.86 25.83
N ARG A 80 -2.91 24.28 26.95
CA ARG A 80 -2.45 24.67 28.30
C ARG A 80 -0.96 24.40 28.54
N HIS A 81 -0.40 23.39 27.90
CA HIS A 81 1.02 23.04 28.05
C HIS A 81 1.91 23.81 27.07
N TYR A 82 1.32 24.46 26.06
CA TYR A 82 2.03 25.24 25.05
C TYR A 82 1.32 26.59 24.82
N PRO A 83 1.25 27.47 25.84
CA PRO A 83 0.44 28.69 25.79
C PRO A 83 1.01 29.77 24.85
N ASP A 84 2.33 29.79 24.65
CA ASP A 84 3.02 30.89 23.94
C ASP A 84 3.06 30.71 22.41
N LYS A 85 2.32 29.74 21.86
CA LYS A 85 2.37 29.39 20.45
C LYS A 85 0.99 29.05 19.89
N ASP A 86 0.65 29.72 18.79
CA ASP A 86 -0.53 29.39 17.99
C ASP A 86 -0.22 28.22 17.06
N TYR A 87 -0.46 27.02 17.58
CA TYR A 87 -0.43 25.79 16.80
C TYR A 87 -1.84 25.43 16.33
N ASN A 88 -1.98 25.10 15.04
CA ASN A 88 -3.27 24.72 14.45
C ASN A 88 -3.55 23.22 14.57
N SER A 89 -2.50 22.38 14.60
CA SER A 89 -2.64 20.93 14.75
C SER A 89 -1.44 20.28 15.44
N TYR A 90 -1.62 19.05 15.92
CA TYR A 90 -0.59 18.27 16.62
C TYR A 90 -0.67 16.78 16.29
N ILE A 91 0.40 16.04 16.62
CA ILE A 91 0.45 14.57 16.66
C ILE A 91 1.06 14.16 18.00
N ALA A 92 0.48 13.16 18.68
CA ALA A 92 1.10 12.60 19.87
C ALA A 92 2.35 11.78 19.50
N ALA A 93 3.47 12.03 20.18
CA ALA A 93 4.76 11.39 19.90
C ALA A 93 4.73 9.86 20.03
N SER A 94 3.78 9.30 20.78
CA SER A 94 3.57 7.84 20.89
C SER A 94 3.28 7.19 19.53
N TYR A 95 2.51 7.84 18.66
CA TYR A 95 2.22 7.31 17.32
C TYR A 95 3.44 7.35 16.40
N VAL A 96 4.27 8.39 16.52
CA VAL A 96 5.55 8.47 15.80
C VAL A 96 6.45 7.32 16.20
N LYS A 97 6.63 7.12 17.51
CA LYS A 97 7.45 6.02 18.06
C LYS A 97 6.90 4.64 17.73
N PHE A 98 5.58 4.50 17.62
CA PHE A 98 4.95 3.24 17.21
C PHE A 98 5.38 2.84 15.79
N ILE A 99 5.36 3.78 14.84
CA ILE A 99 5.81 3.52 13.46
C ILE A 99 7.33 3.32 13.39
N GLU A 100 8.10 4.20 14.04
CA GLU A 100 9.57 4.11 14.04
C GLU A 100 10.07 2.82 14.70
N GLY A 101 9.41 2.38 15.77
CA GLY A 101 9.70 1.11 16.45
C GLY A 101 9.44 -0.12 15.58
N ALA A 102 8.60 0.01 14.55
CA ALA A 102 8.35 -1.02 13.54
C ALA A 102 9.28 -0.90 12.31
N GLY A 103 10.26 0.02 12.32
CA GLY A 103 11.19 0.24 11.21
C GLY A 103 10.67 1.19 10.11
N GLY A 104 9.53 1.86 10.33
CA GLY A 104 8.99 2.85 9.41
C GLY A 104 9.54 4.26 9.63
N ARG A 105 9.38 5.12 8.63
CA ARG A 105 9.61 6.57 8.74
C ARG A 105 8.29 7.31 8.74
N VAL A 106 8.24 8.47 9.39
CA VAL A 106 6.99 9.21 9.59
C VAL A 106 7.01 10.55 8.85
N VAL A 107 5.89 10.91 8.24
CA VAL A 107 5.61 12.26 7.73
C VAL A 107 4.27 12.74 8.30
N PRO A 108 4.16 13.98 8.81
CA PRO A 108 2.87 14.52 9.23
C PRO A 108 1.97 14.82 8.02
N ILE A 109 0.71 14.41 8.09
CA ILE A 109 -0.36 14.83 7.17
C ILE A 109 -1.16 15.94 7.85
N TRP A 110 -1.08 17.15 7.30
CA TRP A 110 -1.76 18.32 7.86
C TRP A 110 -3.26 18.28 7.57
N ILE A 111 -4.08 18.62 8.57
CA ILE A 111 -5.48 19.00 8.39
C ILE A 111 -5.58 20.40 7.78
N ASP A 112 -6.80 20.85 7.49
CA ASP A 112 -7.07 22.16 6.91
C ASP A 112 -6.28 22.39 5.61
N ARG A 113 -6.50 21.46 4.68
CA ARG A 113 -5.90 21.45 3.34
C ARG A 113 -6.94 21.06 2.31
N GLU A 114 -6.71 21.49 1.08
CA GLU A 114 -7.55 21.12 -0.06
C GLU A 114 -7.28 19.69 -0.53
N ARG A 115 -8.25 19.09 -1.24
CA ARG A 115 -8.16 17.74 -1.82
C ARG A 115 -6.83 17.46 -2.52
N LYS A 116 -6.33 18.42 -3.30
CA LYS A 116 -5.08 18.29 -4.08
C LYS A 116 -3.86 18.01 -3.20
N TYR A 117 -3.80 18.59 -2.00
CA TYR A 117 -2.71 18.32 -1.06
C TYR A 117 -2.73 16.85 -0.62
N TYR A 118 -3.91 16.30 -0.32
CA TYR A 118 -4.02 14.91 0.10
C TYR A 118 -3.66 13.94 -1.02
N GLU A 119 -4.06 14.24 -2.26
CA GLU A 119 -3.66 13.44 -3.42
C GLU A 119 -2.14 13.47 -3.64
N ASP A 120 -1.53 14.65 -3.48
CA ASP A 120 -0.09 14.85 -3.64
C ASP A 120 0.74 14.15 -2.55
N ILE A 121 0.30 14.17 -1.28
CA ILE A 121 1.02 13.49 -0.20
C ILE A 121 0.81 11.97 -0.26
N MET A 122 -0.39 11.50 -0.60
CA MET A 122 -0.68 10.07 -0.71
C MET A 122 0.08 9.40 -1.85
N SER A 123 0.45 10.15 -2.90
CA SER A 123 1.32 9.62 -3.96
C SER A 123 2.79 9.45 -3.53
N LYS A 124 3.18 9.94 -2.35
CA LYS A 124 4.58 9.94 -1.85
C LYS A 124 4.80 9.06 -0.63
N ILE A 125 3.75 8.51 -0.03
CA ILE A 125 3.80 7.66 1.16
C ILE A 125 3.33 6.24 0.85
N ASN A 126 3.52 5.33 1.79
CA ASN A 126 3.24 3.90 1.64
C ASN A 126 2.06 3.42 2.49
N GLY A 127 1.52 4.28 3.35
CA GLY A 127 0.39 3.98 4.22
C GLY A 127 0.03 5.18 5.09
N VAL A 128 -1.13 5.11 5.72
CA VAL A 128 -1.67 6.18 6.58
C VAL A 128 -2.05 5.62 7.95
N LEU A 129 -1.69 6.36 9.00
CA LEU A 129 -2.19 6.17 10.36
C LEU A 129 -3.07 7.36 10.75
N MET A 130 -4.29 7.05 11.18
CA MET A 130 -5.31 7.97 11.69
C MET A 130 -5.34 7.83 13.21
N PRO A 131 -4.60 8.66 13.97
CA PRO A 131 -4.46 8.49 15.40
C PRO A 131 -5.79 8.69 16.15
N GLY A 132 -5.93 8.03 17.30
CA GLY A 132 -7.02 8.30 18.25
C GLY A 132 -6.89 9.70 18.87
N GLY A 133 -7.96 10.19 19.47
CA GLY A 133 -8.01 11.52 20.08
C GLY A 133 -9.43 11.95 20.41
N ALA A 134 -9.57 13.16 20.94
CA ALA A 134 -10.86 13.77 21.29
C ALA A 134 -11.19 14.92 20.33
N THR A 135 -11.16 14.65 19.03
CA THR A 135 -11.57 15.60 17.99
C THR A 135 -13.06 15.49 17.72
N TYR A 136 -13.64 16.52 17.12
CA TYR A 136 -15.04 16.51 16.72
C TYR A 136 -15.17 16.16 15.24
N PHE A 137 -16.16 15.33 14.91
CA PHE A 137 -16.40 14.88 13.53
C PHE A 137 -17.26 15.84 12.70
N ASN A 138 -17.72 16.93 13.30
CA ASN A 138 -18.58 17.93 12.66
C ASN A 138 -17.84 19.23 12.30
N GLN A 139 -16.50 19.22 12.33
CA GLN A 139 -15.68 20.39 11.99
C GLN A 139 -15.30 20.37 10.52
N SER A 140 -15.69 21.42 9.80
CA SER A 140 -15.25 21.62 8.42
C SER A 140 -13.75 21.84 8.36
N HIS A 141 -13.10 21.20 7.39
CA HIS A 141 -11.65 21.25 7.18
C HIS A 141 -10.82 20.64 8.33
N GLY A 142 -11.47 19.96 9.28
CA GLY A 142 -10.83 19.33 10.43
C GLY A 142 -10.35 17.90 10.17
N TYR A 143 -10.10 17.18 11.26
CA TYR A 143 -9.62 15.80 11.28
C TYR A 143 -10.51 14.84 10.49
N ALA A 144 -11.83 14.92 10.68
CA ALA A 144 -12.77 14.03 10.00
C ALA A 144 -12.82 14.27 8.49
N ASP A 145 -12.84 15.52 8.04
CA ASP A 145 -12.83 15.87 6.62
C ASP A 145 -11.52 15.43 5.94
N ALA A 146 -10.38 15.68 6.58
CA ALA A 146 -9.09 15.20 6.12
C ALA A 146 -9.05 13.66 6.05
N GLY A 147 -9.55 12.99 7.08
CA GLY A 147 -9.68 11.53 7.13
C GLY A 147 -10.55 10.98 6.00
N HIS A 148 -11.69 11.60 5.74
CA HIS A 148 -12.58 11.25 4.62
C HIS A 148 -11.86 11.41 3.27
N HIS A 149 -11.12 12.50 3.08
CA HIS A 149 -10.31 12.65 1.88
C HIS A 149 -9.30 11.51 1.72
N LEU A 150 -8.52 11.19 2.76
CA LEU A 150 -7.51 10.13 2.71
C LEU A 150 -8.14 8.77 2.41
N TYR A 151 -9.27 8.45 3.05
CA TYR A 151 -10.02 7.22 2.83
C TYR A 151 -10.48 7.08 1.37
N ASP A 152 -11.11 8.12 0.83
CA ASP A 152 -11.57 8.13 -0.57
C ASP A 152 -10.42 7.98 -1.58
N ILE A 153 -9.25 8.58 -1.31
CA ILE A 153 -8.07 8.43 -2.17
C ILE A 153 -7.56 6.99 -2.08
N ALA A 154 -7.45 6.43 -0.88
CA ALA A 154 -6.96 5.07 -0.68
C ALA A 154 -7.86 4.04 -1.38
N ILE A 155 -9.19 4.19 -1.34
CA ILE A 155 -10.10 3.34 -2.13
C ILE A 155 -9.71 3.38 -3.61
N LYS A 156 -9.63 4.59 -4.20
CA LYS A 156 -9.29 4.76 -5.62
C LYS A 156 -7.91 4.21 -5.98
N MET A 157 -6.94 4.31 -5.06
CA MET A 157 -5.61 3.73 -5.24
C MET A 157 -5.67 2.20 -5.24
N ASN A 158 -6.36 1.61 -4.26
CA ASN A 158 -6.51 0.17 -4.12
C ASN A 158 -7.26 -0.44 -5.31
N GLU A 159 -8.33 0.21 -5.80
CA GLU A 159 -9.06 -0.19 -7.02
C GLU A 159 -8.17 -0.22 -8.28
N ARG A 160 -7.11 0.59 -8.31
CA ARG A 160 -6.12 0.66 -9.39
C ARG A 160 -4.93 -0.29 -9.17
N GLY A 161 -4.98 -1.14 -8.15
CA GLY A 161 -3.89 -2.06 -7.80
C GLY A 161 -2.71 -1.40 -7.08
N ILE A 162 -2.86 -0.14 -6.62
CA ILE A 162 -1.86 0.54 -5.80
C ILE A 162 -2.25 0.36 -4.34
N TYR A 163 -1.59 -0.57 -3.65
CA TYR A 163 -1.93 -0.91 -2.27
C TYR A 163 -1.66 0.27 -1.33
N MET A 164 -2.71 0.76 -0.67
CA MET A 164 -2.64 1.89 0.26
C MET A 164 -3.39 1.52 1.56
N PRO A 165 -2.66 0.98 2.56
CA PRO A 165 -3.26 0.63 3.84
C PRO A 165 -3.57 1.88 4.68
N ILE A 166 -4.71 1.85 5.36
CA ILE A 166 -5.11 2.83 6.38
C ILE A 166 -5.31 2.10 7.71
N TRP A 167 -4.77 2.67 8.78
CA TRP A 167 -4.98 2.21 10.15
C TRP A 167 -5.64 3.32 10.98
N GLY A 168 -6.66 3.01 11.77
CA GLY A 168 -7.37 3.94 12.66
C GLY A 168 -7.78 3.29 13.97
#